data_AF-A0A8H8R1I6-F1
#
_entry.id   AF-A0A8H8R1I6-F1
#
_cell.length_a   1.000
_cell.length_b   1.000
_cell.length_c   1.000
_cell.angle_alpha   90.00
_cell.angle_beta   90.00
_cell.angle_gamma   90.00
#
_symmetry.space_group_name_H-M   'P 1'
#
loop_
_entity.id
_entity.type
_entity.pdbx_description
1 polymer ?
#
loop_
_entity_poly.entity_id
_entity_poly.type
_entity_poly.pdbx_seq_one_letter_code
_entity_poly.pdbx_strand_id
1 'polypeptide(L)'
;MEKITDKIAALPPGTPYFSLEFFPPKTAMGSSNLRARLDRMSRALRPLFVTVTWGAGGSTAEKSLELAELCQRELGLTTCLHLTCTNMSKELVDKALEDAKALGVRNILALRGDPPRSNEYGAETAGEVEEFEWAIDLVRYIRKVYGDYFCIGVAAYPEGHADESHPEGQSVEHDLPYLVEKVKAGADFIMTQLFFDVEAYDAFEKRLREHESGVFKTIPIIPGMMPIQSYQMIKRTTKLSNAKMPLSITERLDVVRGDDELVKKVGVDIVSEIITHIKDEPGPGPRGFHFYTLNLEKAVSFILERTKLIPASPPDPDSEYAIIDLPLQLDTNGSEPSQKKPSRRQSSVGSDPYNRIIITASSTSHPSHEATASEAGRPAQAVNTRANTLAISE
;
A
#
# COMPACT_ATOMS: atom_id res chain seq x y z
N MET A 1 1.66 20.25 2.60
CA MET A 1 1.51 18.80 2.83
C MET A 1 2.67 18.31 3.68
N GLU A 2 2.45 17.28 4.48
CA GLU A 2 3.27 16.95 5.66
C GLU A 2 4.26 15.82 5.36
N LYS A 3 5.34 15.74 6.16
CA LYS A 3 6.23 14.58 6.16
C LYS A 3 5.57 13.41 6.88
N ILE A 4 5.85 12.19 6.42
CA ILE A 4 5.31 10.96 7.02
C ILE A 4 5.69 10.85 8.50
N THR A 5 6.93 11.16 8.87
CA THR A 5 7.39 11.11 10.27
C THR A 5 6.65 12.09 11.16
N ASP A 6 6.37 13.30 10.69
CA ASP A 6 5.57 14.29 11.43
C ASP A 6 4.14 13.76 11.66
N LYS A 7 3.54 13.14 10.64
CA LYS A 7 2.19 12.54 10.76
C LYS A 7 2.18 11.38 11.75
N ILE A 8 3.20 10.51 11.72
CA ILE A 8 3.33 9.40 12.66
C ILE A 8 3.48 9.93 14.09
N ALA A 9 4.32 10.95 14.29
CA ALA A 9 4.55 11.56 15.59
C ALA A 9 3.30 12.28 16.15
N ALA A 10 2.43 12.77 15.27
CA ALA A 10 1.18 13.42 15.65
C ALA A 10 0.05 12.44 16.03
N LEU A 11 0.23 11.12 15.82
CA LEU A 11 -0.77 10.13 16.22
C LEU A 11 -0.86 10.01 17.75
N PRO A 12 -2.05 9.80 18.32
CA PRO A 12 -2.18 9.51 19.74
C PRO A 12 -1.40 8.23 20.10
N PRO A 13 -0.76 8.16 21.29
CA PRO A 13 -0.02 6.99 21.72
C PRO A 13 -0.84 5.70 21.58
N GLY A 14 -0.21 4.66 21.02
CA GLY A 14 -0.85 3.35 20.81
C GLY A 14 -1.83 3.28 19.63
N THR A 15 -2.05 4.37 18.88
CA THR A 15 -2.91 4.35 17.69
C THR A 15 -2.15 3.71 16.52
N PRO A 16 -2.57 2.54 16.02
CA PRO A 16 -1.93 1.97 14.84
C PRO A 16 -2.34 2.75 13.59
N TYR A 17 -1.54 2.64 12.54
CA TYR A 17 -1.82 3.27 11.25
C TYR A 17 -1.49 2.35 10.09
N PHE A 18 -1.93 2.72 8.90
CA PHE A 18 -1.57 2.00 7.69
C PHE A 18 -1.36 2.93 6.50
N SER A 19 -0.73 2.37 5.47
CA SER A 19 -0.50 3.01 4.18
C SER A 19 -0.76 2.02 3.04
N LEU A 20 -0.97 2.54 1.83
CA LEU A 20 -1.36 1.76 0.67
C LEU A 20 -0.44 2.06 -0.52
N GLU A 21 0.08 1.02 -1.16
CA GLU A 21 0.88 1.15 -2.38
C GLU A 21 0.05 1.00 -3.65
N PHE A 22 0.35 1.84 -4.64
CA PHE A 22 -0.22 1.78 -5.97
C PHE A 22 0.85 1.93 -7.04
N PHE A 23 0.61 1.32 -8.20
CA PHE A 23 1.49 1.43 -9.36
C PHE A 23 0.77 2.04 -10.57
N PRO A 24 1.45 2.82 -11.42
CA PRO A 24 0.84 3.43 -12.59
C PRO A 24 0.30 2.37 -13.56
N PRO A 25 -1.00 2.39 -13.91
CA PRO A 25 -1.55 1.44 -14.86
C PRO A 25 -0.96 1.60 -16.27
N LYS A 26 -0.87 0.48 -17.00
CA LYS A 26 -0.34 0.48 -18.37
C LYS A 26 -1.31 1.08 -19.38
N THR A 27 -2.61 0.98 -19.13
CA THR A 27 -3.69 1.38 -20.05
C THR A 27 -4.53 2.51 -19.49
N ALA A 28 -5.11 3.34 -20.37
CA ALA A 28 -5.99 4.44 -19.97
C ALA A 28 -7.22 3.95 -19.17
N MET A 29 -7.83 2.83 -19.58
CA MET A 29 -8.91 2.20 -18.82
C MET A 29 -8.45 1.77 -17.42
N GLY A 30 -7.21 1.25 -17.30
CA GLY A 30 -6.58 0.95 -16.02
C GLY A 30 -6.44 2.20 -15.14
N SER A 31 -6.01 3.32 -15.71
CA SER A 31 -5.89 4.61 -15.01
C SER A 31 -7.24 5.12 -14.51
N SER A 32 -8.29 5.10 -15.34
CA SER A 32 -9.64 5.49 -14.93
C SER A 32 -10.18 4.60 -13.81
N ASN A 33 -9.97 3.28 -13.91
CA ASN A 33 -10.38 2.33 -12.87
C ASN A 33 -9.62 2.55 -11.56
N LEU A 34 -8.31 2.84 -11.63
CA LEU A 34 -7.50 3.13 -10.46
C LEU A 34 -7.92 4.44 -9.80
N ARG A 35 -8.18 5.51 -10.57
CA ARG A 35 -8.70 6.78 -10.03
C ARG A 35 -9.98 6.55 -9.23
N ALA A 36 -10.97 5.87 -9.82
CA ALA A 36 -12.22 5.60 -9.14
C ALA A 36 -12.03 4.75 -7.86
N ARG A 37 -11.04 3.85 -7.86
CA ARG A 37 -10.70 3.03 -6.69
C ARG A 37 -10.00 3.85 -5.60
N LEU A 38 -9.02 4.66 -5.96
CA LEU A 38 -8.31 5.54 -5.03
C LEU A 38 -9.26 6.49 -4.31
N ASP A 39 -10.19 7.09 -5.05
CA ASP A 39 -11.21 7.98 -4.51
C ASP A 39 -12.15 7.28 -3.50
N ARG A 40 -12.53 6.02 -3.76
CA ARG A 40 -13.29 5.22 -2.77
C ARG A 40 -12.44 4.86 -1.56
N MET A 41 -11.23 4.35 -1.78
CA MET A 41 -10.32 3.89 -0.72
C MET A 41 -9.85 5.04 0.18
N SER A 42 -9.59 6.22 -0.38
CA SER A 42 -9.18 7.41 0.39
C SER A 42 -10.24 7.80 1.40
N ARG A 43 -11.50 7.85 0.97
CA ARG A 43 -12.64 8.27 1.80
C ARG A 43 -13.05 7.20 2.80
N ALA A 44 -13.11 5.94 2.38
CA ALA A 44 -13.56 4.85 3.24
C ALA A 44 -12.50 4.39 4.24
N LEU A 45 -11.24 4.24 3.79
CA LEU A 45 -10.18 3.64 4.60
C LEU A 45 -9.33 4.70 5.33
N ARG A 46 -9.16 5.89 4.74
CA ARG A 46 -8.35 7.01 5.29
C ARG A 46 -6.93 6.59 5.69
N PRO A 47 -6.12 6.09 4.72
CA PRO A 47 -4.72 5.75 5.00
C PRO A 47 -3.93 6.97 5.48
N LEU A 48 -2.91 6.76 6.32
CA LEU A 48 -2.05 7.84 6.80
C LEU A 48 -1.26 8.47 5.64
N PHE A 49 -0.82 7.62 4.70
CA PHE A 49 -0.18 8.01 3.45
C PHE A 49 -0.36 6.92 2.39
N VAL A 50 -0.05 7.24 1.14
CA VAL A 50 0.03 6.27 0.04
C VAL A 50 1.41 6.30 -0.59
N THR A 51 1.85 5.17 -1.14
CA THR A 51 3.08 5.12 -1.96
C THR A 51 2.73 4.95 -3.43
N VAL A 52 3.53 5.56 -4.29
CA VAL A 52 3.44 5.42 -5.75
C VAL A 52 4.76 4.82 -6.24
N THR A 53 4.67 3.63 -6.84
CA THR A 53 5.84 2.91 -7.35
C THR A 53 6.49 3.63 -8.53
N TRP A 54 7.78 3.40 -8.70
CA TRP A 54 8.60 3.95 -9.78
C TRP A 54 9.33 2.80 -10.48
N GLY A 55 9.20 2.72 -11.81
CA GLY A 55 9.88 1.71 -12.61
C GLY A 55 11.38 2.01 -12.70
N ALA A 56 12.20 0.96 -12.64
CA ALA A 56 13.65 1.04 -12.78
C ALA A 56 14.06 1.88 -14.01
N GLY A 57 15.17 2.62 -13.89
CA GLY A 57 15.69 3.52 -14.93
C GLY A 57 14.74 4.65 -15.32
N GLY A 58 13.70 4.94 -14.53
CA GLY A 58 12.71 5.98 -14.87
C GLY A 58 11.70 5.55 -15.95
N SER A 59 11.61 4.26 -16.27
CA SER A 59 10.72 3.72 -17.32
C SER A 59 9.24 4.08 -17.16
N THR A 60 8.79 4.41 -15.94
CA THR A 60 7.43 4.88 -15.66
C THR A 60 7.36 6.28 -15.06
N ALA A 61 8.43 7.08 -15.16
CA ALA A 61 8.57 8.36 -14.47
C ALA A 61 7.34 9.28 -14.62
N GLU A 62 6.95 9.56 -15.87
CA GLU A 62 5.80 10.43 -16.18
C GLU A 62 4.50 9.92 -15.54
N LYS A 63 4.14 8.65 -15.77
CA LYS A 63 2.91 8.06 -15.21
C LYS A 63 2.93 7.98 -13.68
N SER A 64 4.11 7.83 -13.08
CA SER A 64 4.26 7.80 -11.62
C SER A 64 4.04 9.20 -11.03
N LEU A 65 4.54 10.24 -11.70
CA LEU A 65 4.31 11.63 -11.34
C LEU A 65 2.83 12.03 -11.53
N GLU A 66 2.17 11.61 -12.61
CA GLU A 66 0.73 11.82 -12.81
C GLU A 66 -0.10 11.17 -11.70
N LEU A 67 0.23 9.92 -11.33
CA LEU A 67 -0.45 9.21 -10.25
C LEU A 67 -0.17 9.86 -8.89
N ALA A 68 1.06 10.34 -8.66
CA ALA A 68 1.40 11.09 -7.46
C ALA A 68 0.64 12.41 -7.40
N GLU A 69 0.49 13.14 -8.50
CA GLU A 69 -0.31 14.36 -8.57
C GLU A 69 -1.78 14.10 -8.22
N LEU A 70 -2.39 13.05 -8.79
CA LEU A 70 -3.74 12.63 -8.46
C LEU A 70 -3.91 12.40 -6.96
N CYS A 71 -3.02 11.62 -6.35
CA CYS A 71 -3.08 11.32 -4.91
C CYS A 71 -2.87 12.58 -4.06
N GLN A 72 -1.87 13.38 -4.40
CA GLN A 72 -1.37 14.51 -3.61
C GLN A 72 -2.29 15.74 -3.73
N ARG A 73 -2.60 16.19 -4.94
CA ARG A 73 -3.33 17.45 -5.18
C ARG A 73 -4.84 17.27 -5.26
N GLU A 74 -5.32 16.19 -5.86
CA GLU A 74 -6.76 16.01 -6.06
C GLU A 74 -7.43 15.27 -4.91
N LEU A 75 -6.81 14.18 -4.42
CA LEU A 75 -7.37 13.38 -3.33
C LEU A 75 -6.91 13.84 -1.94
N GLY A 76 -5.95 14.77 -1.87
CA GLY A 76 -5.42 15.29 -0.61
C GLY A 76 -4.69 14.25 0.25
N LEU A 77 -4.25 13.14 -0.36
CA LEU A 77 -3.52 12.08 0.34
C LEU A 77 -2.05 12.48 0.47
N THR A 78 -1.48 12.26 1.65
CA THR A 78 -0.02 12.35 1.80
C THR A 78 0.62 11.28 0.94
N THR A 79 1.39 11.70 -0.06
CA THR A 79 1.98 10.80 -1.06
C THR A 79 3.48 10.66 -0.83
N CYS A 80 3.95 9.42 -0.93
CA CYS A 80 5.36 9.04 -0.97
C CYS A 80 5.69 8.48 -2.35
N LEU A 81 6.61 9.14 -3.05
CA LEU A 81 7.04 8.72 -4.38
C LEU A 81 8.24 7.79 -4.25
N HIS A 82 8.20 6.62 -4.87
CA HIS A 82 9.40 5.79 -5.02
C HIS A 82 10.36 6.48 -5.98
N LEU A 83 11.66 6.35 -5.74
CA LEU A 83 12.68 6.82 -6.66
C LEU A 83 13.85 5.85 -6.64
N THR A 84 14.11 5.22 -7.79
CA THR A 84 15.25 4.31 -8.00
C THR A 84 16.43 5.10 -8.57
N CYS A 85 17.65 4.67 -8.33
CA CYS A 85 18.85 5.37 -8.81
C CYS A 85 19.66 4.62 -9.88
N THR A 86 19.54 3.30 -9.98
CA THR A 86 20.20 2.51 -11.04
C THR A 86 19.64 2.87 -12.42
N ASN A 87 20.52 3.00 -13.41
CA ASN A 87 20.21 3.42 -14.78
C ASN A 87 19.55 4.81 -14.88
N MET A 88 19.76 5.69 -13.91
CA MET A 88 19.32 7.09 -13.99
C MET A 88 20.53 8.02 -13.97
N SER A 89 20.65 8.89 -14.98
CA SER A 89 21.62 9.98 -14.93
C SER A 89 21.23 10.97 -13.83
N LYS A 90 22.21 11.76 -13.37
CA LYS A 90 21.99 12.81 -12.39
C LYS A 90 20.89 13.79 -12.81
N GLU A 91 20.85 14.15 -14.09
CA GLU A 91 19.84 15.05 -14.65
C GLU A 91 18.43 14.46 -14.53
N LEU A 92 18.27 13.14 -14.71
CA LEU A 92 16.98 12.47 -14.53
C LEU A 92 16.57 12.43 -13.06
N VAL A 93 17.50 12.18 -12.15
CA VAL A 93 17.26 12.25 -10.69
C VAL A 93 16.86 13.67 -10.28
N ASP A 94 17.58 14.69 -10.75
CA ASP A 94 17.30 16.10 -10.48
C ASP A 94 15.91 16.49 -10.99
N LYS A 95 15.59 16.12 -12.23
CA LYS A 95 14.27 16.38 -12.80
C LYS A 95 13.17 15.72 -11.97
N ALA A 96 13.34 14.46 -11.60
CA ALA A 96 12.34 13.73 -10.81
C ALA A 96 12.11 14.37 -9.43
N LEU A 97 13.17 14.79 -8.75
CA LEU A 97 13.09 15.45 -7.45
C LEU A 97 12.48 16.86 -7.55
N GLU A 98 12.83 17.62 -8.58
CA GLU A 98 12.25 18.95 -8.80
C GLU A 98 10.76 18.87 -9.16
N ASP A 99 10.38 17.92 -10.02
CA ASP A 99 8.97 17.67 -10.35
C ASP A 99 8.18 17.23 -9.11
N ALA A 100 8.72 16.29 -8.32
CA ALA A 100 8.11 15.87 -7.06
C ALA A 100 7.91 17.05 -6.10
N LYS A 101 8.93 17.91 -5.97
CA LYS A 101 8.87 19.13 -5.15
C LYS A 101 7.83 20.11 -5.67
N ALA A 102 7.76 20.34 -6.98
CA ALA A 102 6.77 21.20 -7.62
C ALA A 102 5.33 20.69 -7.41
N LEU A 103 5.13 19.37 -7.43
CA LEU A 103 3.86 18.72 -7.06
C LEU A 103 3.50 18.88 -5.58
N GLY A 104 4.45 19.30 -4.75
CA GLY A 104 4.29 19.43 -3.30
C GLY A 104 4.49 18.11 -2.56
N VAL A 105 5.06 17.09 -3.21
CA VAL A 105 5.48 15.84 -2.56
C VAL A 105 6.59 16.16 -1.56
N ARG A 106 6.47 15.60 -0.37
CA ARG A 106 7.44 15.77 0.73
C ARG A 106 8.08 14.45 1.14
N ASN A 107 7.72 13.33 0.52
CA ASN A 107 8.15 12.01 0.95
C ASN A 107 8.68 11.24 -0.25
N ILE A 108 9.91 10.74 -0.13
CA ILE A 108 10.59 9.94 -1.14
C ILE A 108 10.99 8.61 -0.51
N LEU A 109 10.67 7.50 -1.16
CA LEU A 109 11.26 6.21 -0.84
C LEU A 109 12.47 6.01 -1.76
N ALA A 110 13.68 6.15 -1.20
CA ALA A 110 14.93 6.08 -1.93
C ALA A 110 15.37 4.62 -2.09
N LEU A 111 15.50 4.19 -3.34
CA LEU A 111 15.73 2.82 -3.76
C LEU A 111 16.91 2.76 -4.73
N ARG A 112 17.59 1.62 -4.79
CA ARG A 112 18.55 1.30 -5.84
C ARG A 112 17.80 1.08 -7.16
N GLY A 113 16.87 0.14 -7.19
CA GLY A 113 16.18 -0.38 -8.36
C GLY A 113 16.84 -1.68 -8.86
N ASP A 114 16.02 -2.50 -9.52
CA ASP A 114 16.47 -3.76 -10.12
C ASP A 114 17.53 -3.50 -11.23
N PRO A 115 18.49 -4.42 -11.44
CA PRO A 115 19.47 -4.30 -12.53
C PRO A 115 18.80 -4.26 -13.92
N PRO A 116 19.45 -3.61 -14.91
CA PRO A 116 18.89 -3.45 -16.25
C PRO A 116 18.63 -4.81 -16.91
N ARG A 117 17.46 -4.94 -17.56
CA ARG A 117 17.17 -6.12 -18.38
C ARG A 117 18.01 -6.05 -19.64
N SER A 118 18.66 -7.16 -19.99
CA SER A 118 19.62 -7.29 -21.10
C SER A 118 19.10 -6.86 -22.49
N ASN A 119 17.83 -6.54 -22.65
CA ASN A 119 17.21 -6.13 -23.91
C ASN A 119 16.40 -4.81 -23.83
N GLU A 120 16.30 -4.13 -22.69
CA GLU A 120 15.45 -2.93 -22.53
C GLU A 120 16.23 -1.60 -22.61
N TYR A 121 17.55 -1.62 -22.45
CA TYR A 121 18.38 -0.43 -22.44
C TYR A 121 19.39 -0.50 -23.59
N GLY A 122 19.27 0.43 -24.54
CA GLY A 122 20.26 0.59 -25.62
C GLY A 122 21.64 0.85 -25.03
N ALA A 123 22.68 0.31 -25.67
CA ALA A 123 24.07 0.32 -25.22
C ALA A 123 24.75 1.71 -25.21
N GLU A 124 24.05 2.79 -24.86
CA GLU A 124 24.50 4.17 -25.07
C GLU A 124 24.85 4.95 -23.78
N THR A 125 24.86 4.33 -22.60
CA THR A 125 25.33 5.00 -21.36
C THR A 125 26.67 4.46 -20.83
N ALA A 126 27.44 3.75 -21.65
CA ALA A 126 28.73 3.15 -21.26
C ALA A 126 29.91 4.15 -21.20
N GLY A 127 29.68 5.39 -20.77
CA GLY A 127 30.71 6.45 -20.78
C GLY A 127 30.70 7.45 -19.63
N GLU A 128 29.65 7.50 -18.81
CA GLU A 128 29.56 8.41 -17.66
C GLU A 128 29.72 7.60 -16.37
N VAL A 129 30.53 8.08 -15.43
CA VAL A 129 30.64 7.49 -14.10
C VAL A 129 29.25 7.57 -13.46
N GLU A 130 28.60 6.43 -13.23
CA GLU A 130 27.30 6.40 -12.57
C GLU A 130 27.43 7.00 -11.17
N GLU A 131 26.89 8.21 -10.97
CA GLU A 131 26.95 8.91 -9.66
C GLU A 131 26.08 8.21 -8.60
N PHE A 132 25.20 7.30 -9.02
CA PHE A 132 24.29 6.56 -8.14
C PHE A 132 24.32 5.06 -8.41
N GLU A 133 25.05 4.33 -7.57
CA GLU A 133 25.13 2.87 -7.66
C GLU A 133 24.22 2.19 -6.62
N TRP A 134 24.07 2.81 -5.45
CA TRP A 134 23.32 2.27 -4.33
C TRP A 134 22.29 3.27 -3.80
N ALA A 135 21.22 2.76 -3.18
CA ALA A 135 20.16 3.60 -2.59
C ALA A 135 20.72 4.66 -1.61
N ILE A 136 21.83 4.36 -0.93
CA ILE A 136 22.50 5.29 -0.02
C ILE A 136 23.03 6.55 -0.72
N ASP A 137 23.46 6.43 -1.98
CA ASP A 137 23.96 7.56 -2.77
C ASP A 137 22.81 8.54 -3.05
N LEU A 138 21.63 8.00 -3.37
CA LEU A 138 20.41 8.79 -3.51
C LEU A 138 20.01 9.47 -2.19
N VAL A 139 20.08 8.77 -1.04
CA VAL A 139 19.82 9.39 0.28
C VAL A 139 20.77 10.56 0.54
N ARG A 140 22.08 10.34 0.38
CA ARG A 140 23.11 11.37 0.58
C ARG A 140 22.89 12.55 -0.35
N TYR A 141 22.54 12.28 -1.60
CA TYR A 141 22.30 13.31 -2.61
C TYR A 141 21.09 14.17 -2.29
N ILE A 142 19.94 13.54 -1.98
CA ILE A 142 18.72 14.26 -1.60
C ILE A 142 19.01 15.14 -0.36
N ARG A 143 19.71 14.60 0.64
CA ARG A 143 20.09 15.37 1.83
C ARG A 143 21.02 16.53 1.51
N LYS A 144 22.00 16.35 0.63
CA LYS A 144 22.95 17.39 0.21
C LYS A 144 22.24 18.54 -0.53
N VAL A 145 21.33 18.21 -1.46
CA VAL A 145 20.72 19.20 -2.36
C VAL A 145 19.46 19.84 -1.76
N TYR A 146 18.61 19.04 -1.12
CA TYR A 146 17.31 19.47 -0.62
C TYR A 146 17.24 19.60 0.91
N GLY A 147 18.32 19.26 1.62
CA GLY A 147 18.39 19.33 3.08
C GLY A 147 17.27 18.52 3.73
N ASP A 148 16.49 19.20 4.57
CA ASP A 148 15.36 18.63 5.30
C ASP A 148 14.01 18.84 4.58
N TYR A 149 14.01 19.16 3.29
CA TYR A 149 12.75 19.31 2.55
C TYR A 149 12.01 17.97 2.46
N PHE A 150 12.68 16.91 2.01
CA PHE A 150 12.08 15.58 1.87
C PHE A 150 12.21 14.76 3.15
N CYS A 151 11.15 14.03 3.50
CA CYS A 151 11.19 12.85 4.36
C CYS A 151 11.64 11.67 3.51
N ILE A 152 12.66 10.94 3.92
CA ILE A 152 13.29 9.88 3.12
C ILE A 152 13.04 8.52 3.78
N GLY A 153 12.35 7.63 3.08
CA GLY A 153 12.26 6.22 3.44
C GLY A 153 13.35 5.41 2.76
N VAL A 154 13.75 4.29 3.37
CA VAL A 154 14.60 3.27 2.74
C VAL A 154 14.03 1.86 2.90
N ALA A 155 14.34 0.99 1.95
CA ALA A 155 13.95 -0.42 2.00
C ALA A 155 14.80 -1.23 2.98
N ALA A 156 14.19 -2.24 3.59
CA ALA A 156 14.87 -3.30 4.35
C ALA A 156 14.21 -4.67 4.12
N TYR A 157 14.94 -5.75 4.39
CA TYR A 157 14.55 -7.12 4.03
C TYR A 157 14.57 -7.98 5.30
N PRO A 158 13.42 -8.32 5.90
CA PRO A 158 13.38 -9.05 7.17
C PRO A 158 14.03 -10.43 7.11
N GLU A 159 14.09 -11.01 5.91
CA GLU A 159 14.67 -12.34 5.64
C GLU A 159 16.02 -12.24 4.90
N GLY A 160 16.54 -11.02 4.68
CA GLY A 160 17.72 -10.74 3.86
C GLY A 160 17.39 -10.48 2.39
N HIS A 161 18.19 -9.62 1.76
CA HIS A 161 18.10 -9.26 0.35
C HIS A 161 18.59 -10.43 -0.51
N ALA A 162 17.83 -10.76 -1.54
CA ALA A 162 18.18 -11.81 -2.48
C ALA A 162 18.80 -11.20 -3.74
N ASP A 163 20.04 -10.72 -3.63
CA ASP A 163 20.78 -10.23 -4.80
C ASP A 163 21.67 -11.33 -5.37
N GLU A 164 21.82 -11.35 -6.70
CA GLU A 164 22.83 -12.14 -7.40
C GLU A 164 24.26 -11.68 -7.08
N SER A 165 24.43 -10.44 -6.57
CA SER A 165 25.72 -9.93 -6.06
C SER A 165 26.24 -10.67 -4.82
N HIS A 166 25.36 -11.39 -4.10
CA HIS A 166 25.68 -12.21 -2.94
C HIS A 166 25.16 -13.65 -3.12
N PRO A 167 25.88 -14.49 -3.89
CA PRO A 167 25.44 -15.86 -4.22
C PRO A 167 25.39 -16.81 -3.01
N GLU A 168 25.85 -16.37 -1.83
CA GLU A 168 25.82 -17.15 -0.59
C GLU A 168 24.42 -17.23 0.05
N GLY A 169 23.44 -16.47 -0.45
CA GLY A 169 22.03 -16.52 -0.02
C GLY A 169 21.59 -15.30 0.80
N GLN A 170 20.31 -15.25 1.17
CA GLN A 170 19.75 -14.15 1.95
C GLN A 170 20.32 -14.14 3.38
N SER A 171 20.86 -12.99 3.81
CA SER A 171 21.46 -12.84 5.14
C SER A 171 21.19 -11.44 5.71
N VAL A 172 20.38 -11.37 6.77
CA VAL A 172 20.09 -10.12 7.47
C VAL A 172 21.37 -9.51 8.05
N GLU A 173 22.26 -10.35 8.58
CA GLU A 173 23.55 -9.94 9.15
C GLU A 173 24.44 -9.26 8.11
N HIS A 174 24.40 -9.73 6.87
CA HIS A 174 25.18 -9.16 5.78
C HIS A 174 24.61 -7.82 5.31
N ASP A 175 23.28 -7.68 5.28
CA ASP A 175 22.61 -6.44 4.85
C ASP A 175 22.65 -5.32 5.90
N LEU A 176 22.77 -5.70 7.18
CA LEU A 176 22.63 -4.80 8.32
C LEU A 176 23.61 -3.62 8.31
N PRO A 177 24.92 -3.79 8.01
CA PRO A 177 25.85 -2.67 7.89
C PRO A 177 25.38 -1.62 6.88
N TYR A 178 24.90 -2.05 5.70
CA TYR A 178 24.41 -1.12 4.66
C TYR A 178 23.13 -0.41 5.08
N LEU A 179 22.23 -1.10 5.79
CA LEU A 179 21.05 -0.47 6.36
C LEU A 179 21.42 0.58 7.42
N VAL A 180 22.41 0.29 8.27
CA VAL A 180 22.96 1.27 9.24
C VAL A 180 23.50 2.50 8.51
N GLU A 181 24.27 2.30 7.45
CA GLU A 181 24.82 3.40 6.67
C GLU A 181 23.72 4.23 5.98
N LYS A 182 22.69 3.60 5.42
CA LYS A 182 21.52 4.28 4.85
C LYS A 182 20.81 5.17 5.87
N VAL A 183 20.60 4.67 7.09
CA VAL A 183 19.98 5.46 8.17
C VAL A 183 20.90 6.60 8.61
N LYS A 184 22.21 6.35 8.80
CA LYS A 184 23.18 7.40 9.13
C LYS A 184 23.31 8.47 8.05
N ALA A 185 23.10 8.12 6.78
CA ALA A 185 23.08 9.07 5.67
C ALA A 185 21.87 10.01 5.71
N GLY A 186 20.84 9.68 6.50
CA GLY A 186 19.70 10.55 6.76
C GLY A 186 18.35 9.97 6.33
N ALA A 187 18.16 8.64 6.37
CA ALA A 187 16.81 8.08 6.23
C ALA A 187 15.99 8.33 7.50
N ASP A 188 14.70 8.65 7.33
CA ASP A 188 13.76 9.02 8.39
C ASP A 188 12.82 7.87 8.78
N PHE A 189 12.61 6.90 7.90
CA PHE A 189 11.84 5.69 8.19
C PHE A 189 12.34 4.51 7.34
N ILE A 190 12.01 3.31 7.80
CA ILE A 190 12.32 2.05 7.12
C ILE A 190 11.01 1.41 6.70
N MET A 191 10.95 0.92 5.48
CA MET A 191 9.83 0.12 4.99
C MET A 191 10.35 -1.25 4.60
N THR A 192 9.74 -2.31 5.11
CA THR A 192 10.24 -3.66 4.86
C THR A 192 9.67 -4.23 3.56
N GLN A 193 10.42 -5.12 2.93
CA GLN A 193 9.88 -6.07 1.96
C GLN A 193 8.74 -6.88 2.58
N LEU A 194 7.86 -7.42 1.72
CA LEU A 194 6.82 -8.37 2.12
C LEU A 194 7.41 -9.61 2.80
N PHE A 195 6.71 -10.12 3.81
CA PHE A 195 7.03 -11.37 4.50
C PHE A 195 5.75 -12.09 4.96
N PHE A 196 5.87 -13.38 5.24
CA PHE A 196 4.80 -14.19 5.87
C PHE A 196 5.28 -14.92 7.12
N ASP A 197 6.60 -15.04 7.30
CA ASP A 197 7.22 -15.59 8.50
C ASP A 197 7.31 -14.48 9.57
N VAL A 198 6.33 -14.45 10.48
CA VAL A 198 6.27 -13.44 11.54
C VAL A 198 7.43 -13.56 12.53
N GLU A 199 7.94 -14.78 12.77
CA GLU A 199 9.08 -15.02 13.64
C GLU A 199 10.36 -14.41 13.04
N ALA A 200 10.51 -14.49 11.71
CA ALA A 200 11.61 -13.83 11.02
C ALA A 200 11.54 -12.29 11.15
N TYR A 201 10.34 -11.71 11.04
CA TYR A 201 10.14 -10.28 11.27
C TYR A 201 10.45 -9.87 12.71
N ASP A 202 9.97 -10.62 13.71
CA ASP A 202 10.23 -10.33 15.12
C ASP A 202 11.73 -10.36 15.42
N ALA A 203 12.43 -11.38 14.92
CA ALA A 203 13.88 -11.48 15.04
C ALA A 203 14.59 -10.31 14.34
N PHE A 204 14.11 -9.88 13.17
CA PHE A 204 14.62 -8.73 12.44
C PHE A 204 14.42 -7.42 13.20
N GLU A 205 13.18 -7.10 13.64
CA GLU A 205 12.91 -5.88 14.40
C GLU A 205 13.73 -5.87 15.69
N LYS A 206 13.75 -6.97 16.45
CA LYS A 206 14.55 -7.07 17.67
C LYS A 206 16.03 -6.75 17.40
N ARG A 207 16.62 -7.35 16.37
CA ARG A 207 18.01 -7.12 15.98
C ARG A 207 18.27 -5.65 15.64
N LEU A 208 17.35 -4.99 14.94
CA LEU A 208 17.47 -3.55 14.67
C LEU A 208 17.40 -2.73 15.95
N ARG A 209 16.39 -2.96 16.81
CA ARG A 209 16.20 -2.19 18.05
C ARG A 209 17.35 -2.36 19.03
N GLU A 210 17.96 -3.54 19.08
CA GLU A 210 19.09 -3.88 19.95
C GLU A 210 20.46 -3.56 19.33
N HIS A 211 20.51 -3.09 18.08
CA HIS A 211 21.77 -2.85 17.38
C HIS A 211 22.63 -1.78 18.08
N GLU A 212 23.93 -2.06 18.22
CA GLU A 212 24.88 -1.24 18.98
C GLU A 212 25.03 0.20 18.48
N SER A 213 24.82 0.44 17.17
CA SER A 213 24.89 1.78 16.59
C SER A 213 23.80 2.73 17.12
N GLY A 214 22.71 2.19 17.69
CA GLY A 214 21.60 2.95 18.25
C GLY A 214 20.71 3.68 17.22
N VAL A 215 21.05 3.63 15.93
CA VAL A 215 20.36 4.42 14.88
C VAL A 215 18.91 3.98 14.66
N PHE A 216 18.57 2.73 15.02
CA PHE A 216 17.22 2.19 14.84
C PHE A 216 16.33 2.32 16.07
N LYS A 217 16.81 2.89 17.19
CA LYS A 217 16.07 2.89 18.47
C LYS A 217 14.67 3.47 18.36
N THR A 218 14.51 4.54 17.59
CA THR A 218 13.24 5.27 17.46
C THR A 218 12.78 5.46 16.02
N ILE A 219 13.58 5.04 15.03
CA ILE A 219 13.18 5.17 13.62
C ILE A 219 11.92 4.33 13.37
N PRO A 220 10.88 4.84 12.68
CA PRO A 220 9.73 4.02 12.30
C PRO A 220 10.17 2.88 11.38
N ILE A 221 9.77 1.66 11.73
CA ILE A 221 9.95 0.45 10.90
C ILE A 221 8.55 0.01 10.51
N ILE A 222 8.24 0.08 9.22
CA ILE A 222 6.90 -0.15 8.69
C ILE A 222 6.90 -1.50 7.96
N PRO A 223 6.32 -2.57 8.54
CA PRO A 223 6.21 -3.87 7.90
C PRO A 223 5.36 -3.81 6.62
N GLY A 224 5.90 -4.40 5.56
CA GLY A 224 5.22 -4.60 4.27
C GLY A 224 4.31 -5.83 4.30
N MET A 225 3.01 -5.61 4.08
CA MET A 225 1.96 -6.63 4.10
C MET A 225 1.38 -6.84 2.71
N MET A 226 1.44 -8.07 2.22
CA MET A 226 0.82 -8.45 0.95
C MET A 226 -0.43 -9.30 1.18
N PRO A 227 -1.63 -8.81 0.80
CA PRO A 227 -2.83 -9.63 0.82
C PRO A 227 -2.73 -10.83 -0.12
N ILE A 228 -3.12 -12.02 0.35
CA ILE A 228 -3.17 -13.23 -0.46
C ILE A 228 -4.49 -13.27 -1.22
N GLN A 229 -4.43 -13.08 -2.55
CA GLN A 229 -5.63 -12.94 -3.40
C GLN A 229 -5.85 -14.12 -4.34
N SER A 230 -4.81 -14.91 -4.59
CA SER A 230 -4.83 -16.09 -5.46
C SER A 230 -3.66 -17.00 -5.09
N TYR A 231 -3.89 -18.30 -5.14
CA TYR A 231 -2.91 -19.32 -4.81
C TYR A 231 -1.72 -19.30 -5.78
N GLN A 232 -1.98 -19.09 -7.07
CA GLN A 232 -0.91 -19.04 -8.08
C GLN A 232 -0.11 -17.75 -7.97
N MET A 233 -0.78 -16.63 -7.69
CA MET A 233 -0.10 -15.35 -7.53
C MET A 233 0.83 -15.42 -6.32
N ILE A 234 0.37 -15.93 -5.19
CA ILE A 234 1.19 -15.94 -3.98
C ILE A 234 2.42 -16.83 -4.12
N LYS A 235 2.29 -18.04 -4.70
CA LYS A 235 3.44 -18.92 -4.97
C LYS A 235 4.49 -18.27 -5.87
N ARG A 236 4.03 -17.48 -6.84
CA ARG A 236 4.93 -16.76 -7.73
C ARG A 236 5.59 -15.59 -7.01
N THR A 237 4.84 -14.81 -6.25
CA THR A 237 5.37 -13.65 -5.55
C THR A 237 6.41 -14.05 -4.52
N THR A 238 6.15 -15.08 -3.70
CA THR A 238 7.13 -15.57 -2.72
C THR A 238 8.42 -16.05 -3.37
N LYS A 239 8.33 -16.67 -4.55
CA LYS A 239 9.52 -17.07 -5.32
C LYS A 239 10.30 -15.88 -5.89
N LEU A 240 9.61 -14.81 -6.28
CA LEU A 240 10.26 -13.62 -6.85
C LEU A 240 10.83 -12.71 -5.77
N SER A 241 10.16 -12.56 -4.63
CA SER A 241 10.63 -11.78 -3.49
C SER A 241 11.57 -12.56 -2.57
N ASN A 242 11.73 -13.87 -2.83
CA ASN A 242 12.41 -14.81 -1.94
C ASN A 242 11.89 -14.75 -0.49
N ALA A 243 10.61 -14.41 -0.31
CA ALA A 243 9.98 -14.42 1.00
C ALA A 243 9.58 -15.86 1.35
N LYS A 244 9.97 -16.33 2.54
CA LYS A 244 9.62 -17.67 3.00
C LYS A 244 8.14 -17.71 3.37
N MET A 245 7.47 -18.75 2.91
CA MET A 245 6.12 -19.06 3.33
C MET A 245 6.19 -20.15 4.41
N PRO A 246 5.79 -19.87 5.66
CA PRO A 246 5.68 -20.89 6.70
C PRO A 246 4.86 -22.10 6.25
N LEU A 247 5.26 -23.29 6.69
CA LEU A 247 4.57 -24.54 6.34
C LEU A 247 3.10 -24.51 6.78
N SER A 248 2.83 -23.99 7.97
CA SER A 248 1.47 -23.81 8.51
C SER A 248 0.57 -22.96 7.59
N ILE A 249 1.12 -21.93 6.96
CA ILE A 249 0.39 -21.09 6.00
C ILE A 249 0.21 -21.84 4.67
N THR A 250 1.26 -22.51 4.20
CA THR A 250 1.22 -23.27 2.94
C THR A 250 0.16 -24.38 2.99
N GLU A 251 0.11 -25.14 4.10
CA GLU A 251 -0.87 -26.21 4.30
C GLU A 251 -2.31 -25.67 4.32
N ARG A 252 -2.55 -24.53 5.00
CA ARG A 252 -3.87 -23.86 5.00
C ARG A 252 -4.32 -23.49 3.59
N LEU A 253 -3.41 -22.95 2.78
CA LEU A 253 -3.69 -22.54 1.40
C LEU A 253 -3.88 -23.74 0.46
N ASP A 254 -3.13 -24.82 0.67
CA ASP A 254 -3.22 -26.04 -0.14
C ASP A 254 -4.59 -26.72 -0.05
N VAL A 255 -5.23 -26.68 1.12
CA VAL A 255 -6.59 -27.21 1.33
C VAL A 255 -7.63 -26.51 0.46
N VAL A 256 -7.47 -25.20 0.25
CA VAL A 256 -8.45 -24.37 -0.49
C VAL A 256 -8.01 -24.01 -1.91
N ARG A 257 -6.86 -24.50 -2.38
CA ARG A 257 -6.20 -24.09 -3.64
C ARG A 257 -7.05 -24.15 -4.92
N GLY A 258 -8.15 -24.91 -4.91
CA GLY A 258 -9.07 -25.07 -6.03
C GLY A 258 -10.24 -24.08 -6.05
N ASP A 259 -10.39 -23.24 -5.02
CA ASP A 259 -11.48 -22.26 -4.88
C ASP A 259 -10.90 -20.87 -4.57
N ASP A 260 -10.93 -19.98 -5.57
CA ASP A 260 -10.36 -18.64 -5.47
C ASP A 260 -11.00 -17.78 -4.38
N GLU A 261 -12.29 -17.96 -4.08
CA GLU A 261 -12.97 -17.18 -3.04
C GLU A 261 -12.57 -17.68 -1.65
N LEU A 262 -12.44 -19.00 -1.47
CA LEU A 262 -11.90 -19.56 -0.23
C LEU A 262 -10.43 -19.20 -0.02
N VAL A 263 -9.60 -19.20 -1.07
CA VAL A 263 -8.20 -18.73 -0.99
C VAL A 263 -8.13 -17.29 -0.50
N LYS A 264 -8.96 -16.39 -1.05
CA LYS A 264 -9.01 -14.99 -0.59
C LYS A 264 -9.41 -14.89 0.87
N LYS A 265 -10.44 -15.64 1.29
CA LYS A 265 -10.92 -15.62 2.69
C LYS A 265 -9.83 -16.09 3.66
N VAL A 266 -9.22 -17.24 3.38
CA VAL A 266 -8.10 -17.78 4.18
C VAL A 266 -6.91 -16.83 4.15
N GLY A 267 -6.64 -16.20 3.00
CA GLY A 267 -5.62 -15.18 2.84
C GLY A 267 -5.81 -13.95 3.72
N VAL A 268 -7.05 -13.43 3.79
CA VAL A 268 -7.41 -12.34 4.71
C VAL A 268 -7.20 -12.77 6.16
N ASP A 269 -7.58 -14.00 6.53
CA ASP A 269 -7.40 -14.51 7.90
C ASP A 269 -5.91 -14.55 8.27
N ILE A 270 -5.06 -15.16 7.43
CA ILE A 270 -3.60 -15.26 7.64
C ILE A 270 -2.97 -13.89 7.84
N VAL A 271 -3.23 -12.93 6.94
CA VAL A 271 -2.59 -11.61 7.03
C VAL A 271 -3.12 -10.83 8.24
N SER A 272 -4.40 -11.01 8.60
CA SER A 272 -4.98 -10.39 9.80
C SER A 272 -4.36 -10.94 11.09
N GLU A 273 -4.04 -12.23 11.14
CA GLU A 273 -3.34 -12.86 12.27
C GLU A 273 -1.94 -12.28 12.44
N ILE A 274 -1.16 -12.17 11.35
CA ILE A 274 0.20 -11.57 11.36
C ILE A 274 0.15 -10.12 11.84
N ILE A 275 -0.78 -9.32 11.30
CA ILE A 275 -0.93 -7.91 11.70
C ILE A 275 -1.32 -7.81 13.17
N THR A 276 -2.23 -8.66 13.65
CA THR A 276 -2.67 -8.63 15.04
C THR A 276 -1.52 -8.95 15.98
N HIS A 277 -0.71 -9.97 15.66
CA HIS A 277 0.52 -10.29 16.39
C HIS A 277 1.45 -9.08 16.51
N ILE A 278 1.86 -8.50 15.37
CA ILE A 278 2.81 -7.37 15.36
C ILE A 278 2.23 -6.12 16.04
N LYS A 279 0.92 -5.89 15.89
CA LYS A 279 0.23 -4.74 16.48
C LYS A 279 0.21 -4.79 18.00
N ASP A 280 0.08 -5.99 18.56
CA ASP A 280 -0.03 -6.19 20.01
C ASP A 280 1.35 -6.23 20.70
N GLU A 281 2.44 -6.42 19.94
CA GLU A 281 3.81 -6.35 20.45
C GLU A 281 4.24 -4.91 20.82
N PRO A 282 4.97 -4.71 21.94
CA PRO A 282 5.43 -3.40 22.38
C PRO A 282 6.51 -2.84 21.46
N GLY A 283 6.42 -1.55 21.13
CA GLY A 283 7.39 -0.85 20.28
C GLY A 283 7.60 0.60 20.70
N PRO A 284 8.61 1.30 20.15
CA PRO A 284 8.97 2.65 20.54
C PRO A 284 7.98 3.74 20.09
N GLY A 285 6.93 3.38 19.34
CA GLY A 285 5.94 4.32 18.83
C GLY A 285 4.73 3.62 18.19
N PRO A 286 3.86 4.39 17.51
CA PRO A 286 2.71 3.86 16.77
C PRO A 286 3.07 2.72 15.82
N ARG A 287 2.28 1.64 15.82
CA ARG A 287 2.48 0.49 14.92
C ARG A 287 1.90 0.79 13.53
N GLY A 288 2.76 0.82 12.52
CA GLY A 288 2.39 1.04 11.13
C GLY A 288 2.34 -0.23 10.30
N PHE A 289 1.51 -0.28 9.27
CA PHE A 289 1.47 -1.38 8.29
C PHE A 289 1.39 -0.83 6.87
N HIS A 290 2.24 -1.31 5.97
CA HIS A 290 2.25 -0.89 4.58
C HIS A 290 1.66 -1.96 3.69
N PHE A 291 0.61 -1.67 2.92
CA PHE A 291 -0.06 -2.69 2.10
C PHE A 291 0.33 -2.61 0.63
N TYR A 292 0.88 -3.70 0.10
CA TYR A 292 1.04 -3.93 -1.34
C TYR A 292 -0.31 -4.29 -1.95
N THR A 293 -1.07 -3.28 -2.38
CA THR A 293 -2.48 -3.47 -2.76
C THR A 293 -2.68 -4.22 -4.07
N LEU A 294 -1.65 -4.22 -4.92
CA LEU A 294 -1.72 -4.65 -6.33
C LEU A 294 -2.76 -3.85 -7.15
N ASN A 295 -3.00 -2.59 -6.78
CA ASN A 295 -4.11 -1.79 -7.28
C ASN A 295 -5.48 -2.44 -7.00
N LEU A 296 -5.62 -3.29 -5.98
CA LEU A 296 -6.86 -3.98 -5.63
C LEU A 296 -7.35 -3.60 -4.23
N GLU A 297 -8.66 -3.60 -4.06
CA GLU A 297 -9.33 -2.99 -2.90
C GLU A 297 -9.79 -4.03 -1.88
N LYS A 298 -10.56 -5.04 -2.31
CA LYS A 298 -11.36 -5.91 -1.43
C LYS A 298 -10.57 -6.57 -0.30
N ALA A 299 -9.46 -7.25 -0.63
CA ALA A 299 -8.69 -8.00 0.36
C ALA A 299 -8.07 -7.07 1.41
N VAL A 300 -7.56 -5.91 0.98
CA VAL A 300 -7.02 -4.89 1.87
C VAL A 300 -8.12 -4.37 2.80
N SER A 301 -9.29 -4.00 2.26
CA SER A 301 -10.40 -3.49 3.08
C SER A 301 -10.82 -4.49 4.15
N PHE A 302 -10.99 -5.77 3.80
CA PHE A 302 -11.36 -6.80 4.79
C PHE A 302 -10.30 -7.00 5.87
N ILE A 303 -9.02 -6.96 5.52
CA ILE A 303 -7.92 -7.05 6.50
C ILE A 303 -7.97 -5.84 7.44
N LEU A 304 -8.11 -4.62 6.91
CA LEU A 304 -8.13 -3.39 7.70
C LEU A 304 -9.33 -3.34 8.65
N GLU A 305 -10.52 -3.74 8.20
CA GLU A 305 -11.73 -3.85 9.03
C GLU A 305 -11.54 -4.86 10.16
N ARG A 306 -11.04 -6.06 9.83
CA ARG A 306 -10.83 -7.13 10.81
C ARG A 306 -9.78 -6.79 11.87
N THR A 307 -8.72 -6.12 11.45
CA THR A 307 -7.59 -5.73 12.32
C THR A 307 -7.83 -4.41 13.04
N LYS A 308 -8.94 -3.73 12.75
CA LYS A 308 -9.32 -2.41 13.31
C LYS A 308 -8.27 -1.33 13.05
N LEU A 309 -7.68 -1.35 11.86
CA LEU A 309 -6.69 -0.35 11.42
C LEU A 309 -7.33 0.88 10.77
N ILE A 310 -8.59 0.79 10.34
CA ILE A 310 -9.32 1.97 9.87
C ILE A 310 -9.50 2.89 11.09
N PRO A 311 -9.04 4.16 11.02
CA PRO A 311 -9.16 5.06 12.17
C PRO A 311 -10.63 5.23 12.56
N ALA A 312 -10.93 5.60 13.81
CA ALA A 312 -12.29 6.02 14.13
C ALA A 312 -12.68 7.24 13.26
N SER A 313 -13.95 7.36 12.91
CA SER A 313 -14.45 8.64 12.39
C SER A 313 -14.27 9.68 13.49
N PRO A 314 -13.81 10.90 13.17
CA PRO A 314 -13.90 11.98 14.15
C PRO A 314 -15.36 12.11 14.62
N PRO A 315 -15.60 12.38 15.91
CA PRO A 315 -16.96 12.62 16.39
C PRO A 315 -17.58 13.72 15.55
N ASP A 316 -18.79 13.47 15.08
CA ASP A 316 -19.56 14.47 14.35
C ASP A 316 -19.86 15.62 15.31
N PRO A 317 -19.39 16.85 15.05
CA PRO A 317 -19.65 17.99 15.95
C PRO A 317 -21.16 18.26 16.12
N ASP A 318 -22.00 17.75 15.21
CA ASP A 318 -23.46 17.88 15.32
C ASP A 318 -24.14 16.76 16.14
N SER A 319 -23.42 15.71 16.56
CA SER A 319 -24.02 14.59 17.32
C SER A 319 -24.13 14.82 18.83
N GLU A 320 -23.54 15.88 19.39
CA GLU A 320 -23.63 16.19 20.83
C GLU A 320 -25.00 16.77 21.25
N TYR A 321 -25.90 17.07 20.32
CA TYR A 321 -27.23 17.65 20.63
C TYR A 321 -28.37 16.63 20.74
N ALA A 322 -28.10 15.33 20.60
CA ALA A 322 -29.14 14.31 20.68
C ALA A 322 -28.79 13.26 21.74
N ILE A 323 -28.98 13.62 23.01
CA ILE A 323 -29.60 12.83 24.10
C ILE A 323 -29.56 13.74 25.34
N ILE A 324 -30.66 14.44 25.59
CA ILE A 324 -31.01 14.88 26.94
C ILE A 324 -32.15 13.97 27.36
N ASP A 325 -31.84 12.99 28.19
CA ASP A 325 -32.84 12.20 28.92
C ASP A 325 -33.55 13.13 29.91
N LEU A 326 -34.64 13.77 29.48
CA LEU A 326 -35.61 14.31 30.43
C LEU A 326 -36.48 13.14 30.92
N PRO A 327 -36.53 12.85 32.24
CA PRO A 327 -37.41 11.84 32.76
C PRO A 327 -38.86 12.28 32.55
N LEU A 328 -39.61 11.55 31.71
CA LEU A 328 -41.06 11.70 31.61
C LEU A 328 -41.70 11.29 32.95
N GLN A 329 -42.14 12.28 33.72
CA GLN A 329 -43.13 12.07 34.77
C GLN A 329 -44.50 11.87 34.12
N LEU A 330 -45.04 10.66 34.24
CA LEU A 330 -46.42 10.32 33.90
C LEU A 330 -47.31 10.65 35.09
N ASP A 331 -48.04 11.76 35.03
CA ASP A 331 -49.20 11.98 35.89
C ASP A 331 -50.46 11.46 35.18
N THR A 332 -51.03 10.39 35.73
CA THR A 332 -52.34 9.85 35.35
C THR A 332 -53.44 10.58 36.12
N ASN A 333 -54.38 11.22 35.42
CA ASN A 333 -55.79 11.30 35.84
C ASN A 333 -56.68 11.69 34.65
N GLY A 334 -57.72 10.88 34.41
CA GLY A 334 -58.48 10.89 33.17
C GLY A 334 -59.80 11.67 33.18
N SER A 335 -60.34 11.87 31.97
CA SER A 335 -61.76 11.91 31.61
C SER A 335 -61.90 12.13 30.10
N GLU A 336 -62.57 11.21 29.39
CA GLU A 336 -62.92 11.22 27.96
C GLU A 336 -64.20 12.05 27.66
N PRO A 337 -64.68 12.24 26.40
CA PRO A 337 -63.99 12.20 25.09
C PRO A 337 -64.37 13.40 24.17
N SER A 338 -63.51 13.77 23.20
CA SER A 338 -64.02 14.36 21.94
C SER A 338 -63.14 14.06 20.74
N GLN A 339 -63.80 13.52 19.73
CA GLN A 339 -63.36 13.07 18.41
C GLN A 339 -62.33 13.97 17.69
N LYS A 340 -61.26 13.36 17.15
CA LYS A 340 -60.74 13.56 15.78
C LYS A 340 -59.69 12.48 15.45
N LYS A 341 -59.84 11.86 14.27
CA LYS A 341 -59.00 10.77 13.71
C LYS A 341 -58.13 11.34 12.55
N PRO A 342 -57.13 10.62 12.00
CA PRO A 342 -55.71 10.89 12.27
C PRO A 342 -54.89 11.20 10.99
N SER A 343 -53.65 11.65 11.15
CA SER A 343 -52.59 11.45 10.15
C SER A 343 -51.29 11.07 10.85
N ARG A 344 -50.90 9.81 10.66
CA ARG A 344 -49.66 9.21 11.17
C ARG A 344 -48.96 8.60 9.96
N ARG A 345 -47.80 9.14 9.58
CA ARG A 345 -46.81 8.41 8.78
C ARG A 345 -45.68 7.99 9.71
N GLN A 346 -45.70 6.73 10.09
CA GLN A 346 -44.53 5.99 10.55
C GLN A 346 -43.83 5.44 9.30
N SER A 347 -42.52 5.60 9.22
CA SER A 347 -41.68 4.71 8.41
C SER A 347 -40.91 3.80 9.36
N SER A 348 -41.21 2.51 9.21
CA SER A 348 -40.72 1.37 9.97
C SER A 348 -39.33 0.92 9.50
N VAL A 349 -38.61 0.38 10.47
CA VAL A 349 -37.43 -0.49 10.35
C VAL A 349 -37.76 -1.78 9.60
N GLY A 350 -36.78 -2.30 8.83
CA GLY A 350 -36.67 -3.67 8.32
C GLY A 350 -35.62 -3.71 7.19
N SER A 351 -34.36 -4.13 7.39
CA SER A 351 -33.82 -5.50 7.46
C SER A 351 -34.03 -6.33 6.18
N ASP A 352 -33.01 -6.31 5.28
CA ASP A 352 -32.43 -7.36 4.38
C ASP A 352 -33.25 -8.59 3.88
N PRO A 353 -32.74 -9.39 2.91
CA PRO A 353 -32.09 -9.13 1.62
C PRO A 353 -32.84 -9.90 0.49
N TYR A 354 -32.37 -9.82 -0.77
CA TYR A 354 -32.93 -10.44 -1.99
C TYR A 354 -34.15 -9.76 -2.64
N ASN A 355 -33.89 -9.04 -3.74
CA ASN A 355 -34.74 -9.20 -4.92
C ASN A 355 -33.94 -8.95 -6.21
N ARG A 356 -33.71 -10.04 -6.94
CA ARG A 356 -33.38 -10.05 -8.37
C ARG A 356 -34.65 -9.66 -9.12
N ILE A 357 -34.54 -8.79 -10.12
CA ILE A 357 -35.54 -8.72 -11.19
C ILE A 357 -34.81 -8.95 -12.52
N ILE A 358 -35.10 -10.10 -13.11
CA ILE A 358 -34.89 -10.43 -14.52
C ILE A 358 -36.01 -9.72 -15.28
N ILE A 359 -35.68 -8.87 -16.24
CA ILE A 359 -36.62 -8.43 -17.28
C ILE A 359 -36.13 -9.00 -18.61
N THR A 360 -36.90 -9.94 -19.15
CA THR A 360 -36.82 -10.42 -20.53
C THR A 360 -37.86 -9.67 -21.37
N ALA A 361 -37.44 -8.92 -22.39
CA ALA A 361 -38.17 -8.76 -23.65
C ALA A 361 -37.32 -8.09 -24.76
N SER A 362 -37.06 -8.91 -25.80
CA SER A 362 -36.87 -8.66 -27.24
C SER A 362 -36.31 -7.33 -27.78
N SER A 363 -35.07 -7.44 -28.29
CA SER A 363 -34.57 -7.12 -29.65
C SER A 363 -35.02 -5.85 -30.39
N THR A 364 -34.08 -4.91 -30.52
CA THR A 364 -33.82 -4.19 -31.78
C THR A 364 -32.30 -4.10 -31.97
N SER A 365 -31.77 -4.91 -32.88
CA SER A 365 -30.36 -4.93 -33.28
C SER A 365 -30.04 -3.76 -34.23
N HIS A 366 -29.13 -2.88 -33.83
CA HIS A 366 -28.45 -1.93 -34.72
C HIS A 366 -27.04 -2.46 -35.02
N PRO A 367 -26.66 -2.70 -36.28
CA PRO A 367 -25.42 -3.40 -36.63
C PRO A 367 -24.28 -2.41 -36.90
N SER A 368 -23.77 -1.72 -35.87
CA SER A 368 -22.59 -0.86 -36.05
C SER A 368 -21.48 -1.03 -35.01
N HIS A 369 -21.60 -1.98 -34.07
CA HIS A 369 -20.55 -2.28 -33.10
C HIS A 369 -20.52 -3.77 -32.71
N GLU A 370 -20.42 -4.66 -33.70
CA GLU A 370 -20.00 -6.05 -33.43
C GLU A 370 -18.62 -6.26 -34.07
N ALA A 371 -17.60 -6.38 -33.22
CA ALA A 371 -16.28 -6.79 -33.66
C ALA A 371 -16.36 -8.25 -34.12
N THR A 372 -15.90 -8.52 -35.33
CA THR A 372 -15.91 -9.86 -35.93
C THR A 372 -14.93 -10.79 -35.22
N ALA A 373 -15.18 -12.09 -35.21
CA ALA A 373 -14.27 -13.09 -34.60
C ALA A 373 -12.86 -13.11 -35.23
N SER A 374 -12.65 -12.43 -36.36
CA SER A 374 -11.33 -12.18 -36.96
C SER A 374 -10.60 -10.93 -36.41
N GLU A 375 -11.30 -10.03 -35.72
CA GLU A 375 -10.72 -8.87 -35.00
C GLU A 375 -10.28 -9.22 -33.57
N ALA A 376 -10.64 -10.41 -33.07
CA ALA A 376 -10.01 -11.06 -31.92
C ALA A 376 -8.61 -11.57 -32.30
N GLY A 377 -7.73 -10.62 -32.64
CA GLY A 377 -6.35 -10.88 -32.99
C GLY A 377 -5.64 -11.61 -31.86
N ARG A 378 -5.04 -12.75 -32.22
CA ARG A 378 -4.06 -13.48 -31.41
C ARG A 378 -3.08 -12.49 -30.75
N PRO A 379 -2.71 -12.66 -29.47
CA PRO A 379 -1.72 -11.80 -28.86
C PRO A 379 -0.43 -11.86 -29.68
N ALA A 380 -0.11 -10.74 -30.34
CA ALA A 380 1.21 -10.53 -30.87
C ALA A 380 2.14 -10.37 -29.65
N GLN A 381 2.95 -11.40 -29.42
CA GLN A 381 4.05 -11.48 -28.45
C GLN A 381 3.69 -12.03 -27.07
N ALA A 382 4.65 -12.79 -26.51
CA ALA A 382 4.55 -13.43 -25.21
C ALA A 382 4.35 -12.39 -24.10
N VAL A 383 3.39 -12.65 -23.21
CA VAL A 383 3.15 -11.84 -22.01
C VAL A 383 4.44 -11.81 -21.18
N ASN A 384 5.12 -10.67 -21.17
CA ASN A 384 6.41 -10.51 -20.52
C ASN A 384 6.25 -10.51 -18.98
N THR A 385 6.92 -11.45 -18.32
CA THR A 385 6.55 -12.00 -17.00
C THR A 385 7.17 -11.33 -15.78
N ARG A 386 7.92 -10.23 -15.90
CA ARG A 386 8.49 -9.49 -14.74
C ARG A 386 8.09 -8.02 -14.65
N ALA A 387 7.28 -7.49 -15.57
CA ALA A 387 6.90 -6.07 -15.56
C ALA A 387 5.89 -5.67 -14.46
N ASN A 388 5.71 -6.52 -13.44
CA ASN A 388 4.89 -6.31 -12.27
C ASN A 388 5.70 -6.71 -11.01
N THR A 389 7.03 -6.58 -10.95
CA THR A 389 7.77 -7.00 -9.74
C THR A 389 7.27 -6.20 -8.53
N LEU A 390 6.71 -6.94 -7.58
CA LEU A 390 5.94 -6.53 -6.40
C LEU A 390 6.80 -6.30 -5.17
N ALA A 391 8.11 -6.26 -5.37
CA ALA A 391 9.06 -5.84 -4.38
C ALA A 391 9.06 -4.32 -4.36
N ILE A 392 9.26 -3.71 -3.19
CA ILE A 392 9.93 -2.41 -3.17
C ILE A 392 11.13 -2.58 -4.10
N SER A 393 11.12 -1.87 -5.24
CA SER A 393 12.21 -1.92 -6.21
C SER A 393 13.51 -1.74 -5.43
N GLU A 394 14.49 -2.62 -5.66
CA GLU A 394 15.57 -2.92 -4.69
C GLU A 394 16.25 -1.71 -4.03
#